data_AF-A0A4V3JXC6-F1
#
_entry.id   AF-A0A4V3JXC6-F1
#
_cell.length_a   1.000
_cell.length_b   1.000
_cell.length_c   1.000
_cell.angle_alpha   90.00
_cell.angle_beta   90.00
_cell.angle_gamma   90.00
#
_symmetry.space_group_name_H-M   'P 1'
#
loop_
_entity.id
_entity.type
_entity.pdbx_description
1 polymer ?
#
loop_
_entity_poly.entity_id
_entity_poly.type
_entity_poly.pdbx_seq_one_letter_code
_entity_poly.pdbx_strand_id
1 'polypeptide(L)'
;MEFFLFFIFLAISIALTGVLSYYSDLLFFSAKENYHRDEITKPWESALQSVVSLFESGGNLAIGASLFLFFSLFAWFWSLLGGIIGSPHYTSSFGNYFFHAPLLFFGFLFGFPFFKEGFGQVGFGKIIADNGRPVLSGLGLGTLAANLSIWGLYHEFFFLFVLITGILILWPLLSYWNDRKFFSISVGPEPRHTEDWGNSDYDEFEDYGNDFADTEESPPAKSSPKTNQNTDWDDFDGGLGDDAPSLDDFEDPK
;
A
#
# COMPACT_ATOMS: atom_id res chain seq x y z
N MET A 1 -31.34 -6.20 -15.85
CA MET A 1 -30.65 -7.47 -15.53
C MET A 1 -29.15 -7.27 -15.55
N GLU A 2 -28.61 -6.61 -16.57
CA GLU A 2 -27.17 -6.27 -16.69
C GLU A 2 -26.58 -5.60 -15.43
N PHE A 3 -27.24 -4.59 -14.87
CA PHE A 3 -26.80 -3.91 -13.63
C PHE A 3 -26.70 -4.84 -12.40
N PHE A 4 -27.59 -5.83 -12.29
CA PHE A 4 -27.55 -6.80 -11.20
C PHE A 4 -26.41 -7.80 -11.39
N LEU A 5 -26.22 -8.28 -12.63
CA LEU A 5 -25.07 -9.13 -12.98
C LEU A 5 -23.74 -8.42 -12.77
N PHE A 6 -23.67 -7.12 -13.06
CA PHE A 6 -22.51 -6.30 -12.78
C PHE A 6 -22.07 -6.42 -11.31
N PHE A 7 -22.99 -6.27 -10.34
CA PHE A 7 -22.63 -6.43 -8.93
C PHE A 7 -22.22 -7.85 -8.55
N ILE A 8 -22.85 -8.87 -9.13
CA ILE A 8 -22.44 -10.26 -8.90
C ILE A 8 -21.01 -10.48 -9.40
N PHE A 9 -20.73 -10.07 -10.64
CA PHE A 9 -19.39 -10.19 -11.22
C PHE A 9 -18.37 -9.30 -10.53
N LEU A 10 -18.77 -8.14 -10.00
CA LEU A 10 -17.91 -7.29 -9.19
C LEU A 10 -17.51 -7.99 -7.89
N ALA A 11 -18.48 -8.58 -7.17
CA ALA A 11 -18.21 -9.34 -5.95
C ALA A 11 -17.30 -10.56 -6.22
N ILE A 12 -17.57 -11.30 -7.30
CA ILE A 12 -16.73 -12.43 -7.73
C ILE A 12 -15.32 -11.95 -8.09
N SER A 13 -15.19 -10.83 -8.81
CA SER A 13 -13.89 -10.28 -9.20
C SER A 13 -13.09 -9.82 -7.99
N ILE A 14 -13.71 -9.17 -7.01
CA ILE A 14 -13.06 -8.79 -5.74
C ILE A 14 -12.55 -10.03 -5.00
N ALA A 15 -13.40 -11.05 -4.84
CA ALA A 15 -13.01 -12.28 -4.17
C ALA A 15 -11.86 -12.99 -4.91
N LEU A 16 -11.96 -13.10 -6.23
CA LEU A 16 -10.92 -13.69 -7.07
C LEU A 16 -9.59 -12.92 -6.95
N THR A 17 -9.63 -11.59 -7.05
CA THR A 17 -8.43 -10.76 -6.91
C THR A 17 -7.82 -10.88 -5.51
N GLY A 18 -8.63 -10.95 -4.45
CA GLY A 18 -8.11 -11.17 -3.08
C GLY A 18 -7.40 -12.51 -2.93
N VAL A 19 -7.98 -13.58 -3.49
CA VAL A 19 -7.36 -14.90 -3.50
C VAL A 19 -6.07 -14.91 -4.33
N LEU A 20 -6.10 -14.33 -5.53
CA LEU A 20 -4.91 -14.23 -6.37
C LEU A 20 -3.83 -13.35 -5.72
N SER A 21 -4.21 -12.28 -5.01
CA SER A 21 -3.27 -11.41 -4.30
C SER A 21 -2.53 -12.20 -3.23
N TYR A 22 -3.27 -12.94 -2.41
CA TYR A 22 -2.71 -13.84 -1.41
C TYR A 22 -1.73 -14.85 -2.02
N TYR A 23 -2.12 -15.57 -3.07
CA TYR A 23 -1.23 -16.53 -3.72
C TYR A 23 -0.04 -15.87 -4.42
N SER A 24 -0.21 -14.66 -4.96
CA SER A 24 0.90 -13.93 -5.57
C SER A 24 1.93 -13.48 -4.54
N ASP A 25 1.48 -13.06 -3.35
CA ASP A 25 2.37 -12.77 -2.24
C ASP A 25 3.09 -14.03 -1.76
N LEU A 26 2.34 -15.12 -1.60
CA LEU A 26 2.86 -16.42 -1.20
C LEU A 26 3.96 -16.94 -2.15
N LEU A 27 3.67 -16.98 -3.45
CA LEU A 27 4.50 -17.66 -4.45
C LEU A 27 5.63 -16.79 -5.00
N PHE A 28 5.45 -15.47 -5.06
CA PHE A 28 6.38 -14.60 -5.78
C PHE A 28 6.99 -13.50 -4.91
N PHE A 29 6.22 -12.85 -4.04
CA PHE A 29 6.71 -11.63 -3.35
C PHE A 29 7.33 -11.88 -1.97
N SER A 30 6.75 -12.78 -1.18
CA SER A 30 7.22 -13.10 0.17
C SER A 30 8.17 -14.30 0.16
N ALA A 31 8.01 -15.22 -0.80
CA ALA A 31 8.81 -16.44 -0.95
C ALA A 31 9.10 -17.14 0.40
N LYS A 32 8.11 -17.15 1.31
CA LYS A 32 8.29 -17.62 2.68
C LYS A 32 8.66 -19.10 2.67
N GLU A 33 9.79 -19.40 3.31
CA GLU A 33 10.25 -20.79 3.49
C GLU A 33 9.56 -21.47 4.69
N ASN A 34 9.04 -20.69 5.65
CA ASN A 34 8.38 -21.21 6.85
C ASN A 34 6.94 -20.67 6.98
N TYR A 35 5.98 -21.60 7.07
CA TYR A 35 4.57 -21.30 7.20
C TYR A 35 4.04 -21.64 8.60
N HIS A 36 3.24 -20.75 9.18
CA HIS A 36 2.47 -21.08 10.37
C HIS A 36 1.28 -21.97 9.98
N ARG A 37 0.98 -22.98 10.81
CA ARG A 37 -0.08 -23.98 10.55
C ARG A 37 -1.45 -23.33 10.29
N ASP A 38 -1.71 -22.17 10.89
CA ASP A 38 -2.99 -21.47 10.79
C ASP A 38 -3.18 -20.81 9.42
N GLU A 39 -2.10 -20.35 8.77
CA GLU A 39 -2.15 -19.78 7.41
C GLU A 39 -2.49 -20.84 6.36
N ILE A 40 -2.04 -22.09 6.56
CA ILE A 40 -2.34 -23.22 5.66
C ILE A 40 -3.79 -23.70 5.84
N THR A 41 -4.32 -23.60 7.06
CA THR A 41 -5.66 -24.14 7.39
C THR A 41 -6.79 -23.15 7.13
N LYS A 42 -6.51 -21.84 7.04
CA LYS A 42 -7.51 -20.78 6.82
C LYS A 42 -7.11 -19.76 5.75
N PRO A 43 -6.88 -20.19 4.50
CA PRO A 43 -6.47 -19.28 3.41
C PRO A 43 -7.49 -18.17 3.10
N TRP A 44 -8.77 -18.40 3.43
CA TRP A 44 -9.82 -17.41 3.22
C TRP A 44 -9.70 -16.17 4.11
N GLU A 45 -9.12 -16.30 5.30
CA GLU A 45 -8.95 -15.18 6.23
C GLU A 45 -7.94 -14.18 5.68
N SER A 46 -6.81 -14.65 5.17
CA SER A 46 -5.80 -13.82 4.52
C SER A 46 -6.30 -13.16 3.23
N ALA A 47 -7.08 -13.89 2.41
CA ALA A 47 -7.69 -13.33 1.21
C ALA A 47 -8.71 -12.21 1.54
N LEU A 48 -9.52 -12.39 2.60
CA LEU A 48 -10.44 -11.36 3.08
C LEU A 48 -9.69 -10.17 3.67
N GLN A 49 -8.60 -10.40 4.40
CA GLN A 49 -7.77 -9.33 4.95
C GLN A 49 -7.16 -8.46 3.84
N SER A 50 -6.76 -9.05 2.71
CA SER A 50 -6.29 -8.30 1.53
C SER A 50 -7.40 -7.40 0.95
N VAL A 51 -8.65 -7.87 0.93
CA VAL A 51 -9.80 -7.05 0.48
C VAL A 51 -10.08 -5.92 1.47
N VAL A 52 -10.03 -6.18 2.77
CA VAL A 52 -10.26 -5.16 3.81
C VAL A 52 -9.14 -4.11 3.81
N SER A 53 -7.88 -4.54 3.73
CA SER A 53 -6.72 -3.65 3.71
C SER A 53 -6.72 -2.73 2.49
N LEU A 54 -7.25 -3.19 1.36
CA LEU A 54 -7.49 -2.34 0.20
C LEU A 54 -8.42 -1.17 0.55
N PHE A 55 -9.56 -1.42 1.19
CA PHE A 55 -10.51 -0.36 1.54
C PHE A 55 -10.00 0.55 2.65
N GLU A 56 -9.15 0.04 3.52
CA GLU A 56 -8.51 0.81 4.60
C GLU A 56 -7.28 1.60 4.16
N SER A 57 -6.84 1.45 2.91
CA SER A 57 -5.53 1.97 2.49
C SER A 57 -5.35 3.46 2.75
N GLY A 58 -6.39 4.29 2.64
CA GLY A 58 -6.32 5.74 2.92
C GLY A 58 -6.63 6.12 4.37
N GLY A 59 -6.63 5.17 5.30
CA GLY A 59 -6.89 5.37 6.73
C GLY A 59 -8.37 5.35 7.13
N ASN A 60 -9.30 5.18 6.19
CA ASN A 60 -10.73 5.09 6.47
C ASN A 60 -11.45 4.13 5.51
N LEU A 61 -11.91 2.99 6.04
CA LEU A 61 -12.63 1.95 5.30
C LEU A 61 -13.86 2.49 4.56
N ALA A 62 -14.66 3.35 5.20
CA ALA A 62 -15.90 3.86 4.60
C ALA A 62 -15.62 4.74 3.38
N ILE A 63 -14.56 5.56 3.44
CA ILE A 63 -14.14 6.41 2.32
C ILE A 63 -13.59 5.54 1.19
N GLY A 64 -12.69 4.59 1.49
CA GLY A 64 -12.12 3.69 0.49
C GLY A 64 -13.18 2.84 -0.21
N ALA A 65 -14.12 2.24 0.54
CA ALA A 65 -15.23 1.47 -0.02
C ALA A 65 -16.16 2.33 -0.88
N SER A 66 -16.46 3.56 -0.45
CA SER A 66 -17.31 4.49 -1.21
C SER A 66 -16.64 4.91 -2.53
N LEU A 67 -15.34 5.23 -2.50
CA LEU A 67 -14.58 5.57 -3.69
C LEU A 67 -14.47 4.38 -4.63
N PHE A 68 -14.16 3.19 -4.12
CA PHE A 68 -14.11 1.97 -4.91
C PHE A 68 -15.45 1.75 -5.64
N LEU A 69 -16.57 1.83 -4.92
CA LEU A 69 -17.90 1.64 -5.51
C LEU A 69 -18.21 2.72 -6.56
N PHE A 70 -17.92 3.99 -6.25
CA PHE A 70 -18.13 5.11 -7.16
C PHE A 70 -17.35 4.92 -8.47
N PHE A 71 -16.06 4.60 -8.39
CA PHE A 71 -15.22 4.41 -9.57
C PHE A 71 -15.53 3.10 -10.32
N SER A 72 -16.02 2.06 -9.62
CA SER A 72 -16.54 0.85 -10.27
C SER A 72 -17.80 1.14 -11.09
N LEU A 73 -18.73 1.91 -10.52
CA LEU A 73 -19.93 2.37 -11.22
C LEU A 73 -19.58 3.29 -12.38
N PHE A 74 -18.59 4.18 -12.20
CA PHE A 74 -18.10 5.05 -13.26
C PHE A 74 -17.54 4.24 -14.43
N ALA A 75 -16.74 3.20 -14.18
CA ALA A 75 -16.25 2.28 -15.21
C ALA A 75 -17.40 1.53 -15.91
N TRP A 76 -18.43 1.12 -15.18
CA TRP A 76 -19.63 0.53 -15.78
C TRP A 76 -20.38 1.53 -16.67
N PHE A 77 -20.63 2.76 -16.21
CA PHE A 77 -21.25 3.81 -17.03
C PHE A 77 -20.44 4.13 -18.28
N TRP A 78 -19.11 4.17 -18.16
CA TRP A 78 -18.20 4.35 -19.29
C TRP A 78 -18.42 3.27 -20.35
N SER A 79 -18.57 2.02 -19.93
CA SER A 79 -18.80 0.89 -20.84
C SER A 79 -20.12 1.00 -21.63
N LEU A 80 -21.14 1.66 -21.06
CA LEU A 80 -22.41 1.90 -21.75
C LEU A 80 -22.29 2.94 -22.88
N LEU A 81 -21.29 3.82 -22.83
CA LEU A 81 -21.07 4.85 -23.85
C LEU A 81 -20.70 4.27 -25.22
N GLY A 82 -20.28 2.99 -25.29
CA GLY A 82 -20.15 2.28 -26.57
C GLY A 82 -21.41 2.33 -27.43
N GLY A 83 -22.57 2.35 -26.76
CA GLY A 83 -23.90 2.54 -27.35
C GLY A 83 -24.02 3.79 -28.23
N ILE A 84 -23.29 4.85 -27.89
CA ILE A 84 -23.41 6.18 -28.50
C ILE A 84 -22.73 6.21 -29.88
N ILE A 85 -21.78 5.31 -30.16
CA ILE A 85 -21.07 5.22 -31.46
C ILE A 85 -21.98 4.60 -32.56
N GLY A 86 -23.27 4.41 -32.30
CA GLY A 86 -24.27 4.03 -33.31
C GLY A 86 -24.59 2.55 -33.36
N SER A 87 -24.16 1.80 -32.35
CA SER A 87 -24.45 0.38 -32.18
C SER A 87 -24.73 0.11 -30.72
N PRO A 88 -25.70 -0.75 -30.34
CA PRO A 88 -25.93 -1.08 -28.93
C PRO A 88 -24.62 -1.46 -28.23
N HIS A 89 -24.44 -1.07 -26.97
CA HIS A 89 -23.15 -1.13 -26.26
C HIS A 89 -22.61 -2.56 -26.02
N TYR A 90 -23.45 -3.56 -26.29
CA TYR A 90 -23.14 -4.97 -26.22
C TYR A 90 -22.69 -5.59 -27.55
N THR A 91 -22.80 -4.85 -28.68
CA THR A 91 -22.47 -5.38 -30.02
C THR A 91 -20.99 -5.51 -30.31
N SER A 92 -20.64 -6.44 -31.20
CA SER A 92 -19.28 -6.58 -31.74
C SER A 92 -18.94 -5.46 -32.73
N SER A 93 -18.91 -4.23 -32.24
CA SER A 93 -18.48 -3.04 -32.98
C SER A 93 -17.21 -2.47 -32.36
N PHE A 94 -16.38 -1.82 -33.18
CA PHE A 94 -15.12 -1.23 -32.72
C PHE A 94 -15.31 -0.26 -31.55
N GLY A 95 -16.36 0.58 -31.62
CA GLY A 95 -16.69 1.52 -30.56
C GLY A 95 -16.90 0.84 -29.20
N ASN A 96 -17.55 -0.32 -29.20
CA ASN A 96 -17.80 -1.06 -27.98
C ASN A 96 -16.50 -1.64 -27.38
N TYR A 97 -15.64 -2.25 -28.19
CA TYR A 97 -14.32 -2.72 -27.70
C TYR A 97 -13.49 -1.59 -27.08
N PHE A 98 -13.60 -0.37 -27.60
CA PHE A 98 -12.89 0.79 -27.03
C PHE A 98 -13.39 1.15 -25.62
N PHE A 99 -14.70 1.23 -25.40
CA PHE A 99 -15.26 1.59 -24.09
C PHE A 99 -15.19 0.46 -23.06
N HIS A 100 -15.00 -0.77 -23.53
CA HIS A 100 -14.77 -1.96 -22.68
C HIS A 100 -13.30 -2.24 -22.40
N ALA A 101 -12.40 -1.61 -23.15
CA ALA A 101 -10.97 -1.70 -22.89
C ALA A 101 -10.62 -1.03 -21.55
N PRO A 102 -9.55 -1.47 -20.86
CA PRO A 102 -9.13 -0.96 -19.55
C PRO A 102 -8.46 0.43 -19.62
N LEU A 103 -8.96 1.32 -20.49
CA LEU A 103 -8.39 2.64 -20.77
C LEU A 103 -8.46 3.55 -19.54
N LEU A 104 -9.60 3.57 -18.84
CA LEU A 104 -9.73 4.38 -17.61
C LEU A 104 -8.78 3.89 -16.52
N PHE A 105 -8.64 2.57 -16.39
CA PHE A 105 -7.73 1.95 -15.44
C PHE A 105 -6.27 2.33 -15.71
N PHE A 106 -5.79 2.12 -16.95
CA PHE A 106 -4.41 2.46 -17.30
C PHE A 106 -4.15 3.95 -17.35
N GLY A 107 -5.12 4.74 -17.81
CA GLY A 107 -5.05 6.20 -17.80
C GLY A 107 -4.89 6.74 -16.39
N PHE A 108 -5.64 6.21 -15.43
CA PHE A 108 -5.46 6.55 -14.02
C PHE A 108 -4.12 6.04 -13.48
N LEU A 109 -3.76 4.78 -13.75
CA LEU A 109 -2.51 4.17 -13.27
C LEU A 109 -1.27 4.99 -13.65
N PHE A 110 -1.11 5.29 -14.94
CA PHE A 110 0.05 6.03 -15.44
C PHE A 110 -0.08 7.54 -15.21
N GLY A 111 -1.31 8.06 -15.11
CA GLY A 111 -1.59 9.45 -14.78
C GLY A 111 -1.48 9.77 -13.29
N PHE A 112 -1.47 8.76 -12.40
CA PHE A 112 -1.55 8.95 -10.96
C PHE A 112 -0.43 9.84 -10.39
N PRO A 113 0.85 9.71 -10.78
CA PRO A 113 1.91 10.58 -10.27
C PRO A 113 1.63 12.06 -10.54
N PHE A 114 1.22 12.38 -11.78
CA PHE A 114 0.86 13.73 -12.19
C PHE A 114 -0.37 14.26 -11.48
N PHE A 115 -1.38 13.39 -11.29
CA PHE A 115 -2.58 13.73 -10.54
C PHE A 115 -2.24 14.05 -9.06
N LYS A 116 -1.43 13.22 -8.42
CA LYS A 116 -1.02 13.39 -7.02
C LYS A 116 -0.23 14.69 -6.84
N GLU A 117 0.66 15.02 -7.76
CA GLU A 117 1.44 16.27 -7.73
C GLU A 117 0.55 17.50 -7.94
N GLY A 118 -0.32 17.47 -8.96
CA GLY A 118 -1.12 18.64 -9.33
C GLY A 118 -2.36 18.88 -8.46
N PHE A 119 -2.99 17.82 -7.93
CA PHE A 119 -4.29 17.88 -7.26
C PHE A 119 -4.31 17.20 -5.89
N GLY A 120 -3.24 16.53 -5.47
CA GLY A 120 -3.21 15.74 -4.23
C GLY A 120 -3.09 16.55 -2.93
N GLN A 121 -2.99 17.88 -3.00
CA GLN A 121 -2.72 18.70 -1.81
C GLN A 121 -3.97 19.12 -1.04
N VAL A 122 -5.11 19.37 -1.70
CA VAL A 122 -6.30 19.92 -1.04
C VAL A 122 -7.61 19.34 -1.61
N GLY A 123 -8.63 19.24 -0.75
CA GLY A 123 -10.00 18.92 -1.16
C GLY A 123 -10.20 17.48 -1.67
N PHE A 124 -11.09 17.31 -2.65
CA PHE A 124 -11.42 15.99 -3.20
C PHE A 124 -10.22 15.30 -3.88
N GLY A 125 -9.29 16.08 -4.46
CA GLY A 125 -8.08 15.55 -5.07
C GLY A 125 -7.15 14.87 -4.05
N LYS A 126 -7.02 15.45 -2.85
CA LYS A 126 -6.33 14.80 -1.72
C LYS A 126 -6.99 13.49 -1.32
N ILE A 127 -8.32 13.46 -1.22
CA ILE A 127 -9.06 12.25 -0.86
C ILE A 127 -8.79 11.12 -1.86
N ILE A 128 -8.80 11.42 -3.17
CA ILE A 128 -8.46 10.45 -4.23
C ILE A 128 -7.00 10.02 -4.13
N ALA A 129 -6.07 10.96 -3.93
CA ALA A 129 -4.65 10.67 -3.85
C ALA A 129 -4.31 9.74 -2.66
N ASP A 130 -4.90 10.02 -1.49
CA ASP A 130 -4.74 9.21 -0.27
C ASP A 130 -5.39 7.83 -0.41
N ASN A 131 -6.46 7.71 -1.22
CA ASN A 131 -7.20 6.47 -1.45
C ASN A 131 -6.99 5.92 -2.87
N GLY A 132 -5.80 6.13 -3.44
CA GLY A 132 -5.51 5.77 -4.82
C GLY A 132 -5.73 4.27 -5.12
N ARG A 133 -5.45 3.38 -4.16
CA ARG A 133 -5.60 1.93 -4.32
C ARG A 133 -7.08 1.52 -4.50
N PRO A 134 -8.03 1.93 -3.64
CA PRO A 134 -9.45 1.74 -3.86
C PRO A 134 -9.94 2.30 -5.20
N VAL A 135 -9.48 3.49 -5.59
CA VAL A 135 -9.89 4.15 -6.84
C VAL A 135 -9.43 3.34 -8.05
N LEU A 136 -8.14 2.99 -8.09
CA LEU A 136 -7.54 2.17 -9.14
C LEU A 136 -8.22 0.79 -9.23
N SER A 137 -8.47 0.16 -8.08
CA SER A 137 -9.15 -1.13 -8.00
C SER A 137 -10.60 -1.05 -8.47
N GLY A 138 -11.31 0.03 -8.14
CA GLY A 138 -12.67 0.26 -8.61
C GLY A 138 -12.73 0.40 -10.13
N LEU A 139 -11.83 1.19 -10.72
CA LEU A 139 -11.73 1.33 -12.17
C LEU A 139 -11.42 0.00 -12.87
N GLY A 140 -10.45 -0.75 -12.34
CA GLY A 140 -10.05 -2.04 -12.91
C GLY A 140 -11.13 -3.09 -12.78
N LEU A 141 -11.53 -3.42 -11.55
CA LEU A 141 -12.53 -4.46 -11.28
C LEU A 141 -13.92 -4.09 -11.79
N GLY A 142 -14.28 -2.80 -11.80
CA GLY A 142 -15.49 -2.31 -12.46
C GLY A 142 -15.48 -2.57 -13.97
N THR A 143 -14.36 -2.29 -14.64
CA THR A 143 -14.21 -2.59 -16.08
C THR A 143 -14.28 -4.10 -16.34
N LEU A 144 -13.65 -4.92 -15.49
CA LEU A 144 -13.71 -6.38 -15.61
C LEU A 144 -15.13 -6.92 -15.39
N ALA A 145 -15.83 -6.43 -14.36
CA ALA A 145 -17.20 -6.82 -14.07
C ALA A 145 -18.17 -6.39 -15.19
N ALA A 146 -17.98 -5.21 -15.78
CA ALA A 146 -18.75 -4.75 -16.93
C ALA A 146 -18.55 -5.71 -18.12
N ASN A 147 -17.30 -6.02 -18.46
CA ASN A 147 -16.97 -6.99 -19.53
C ASN A 147 -17.60 -8.36 -19.29
N LEU A 148 -17.49 -8.91 -18.08
CA LEU A 148 -18.06 -10.21 -17.73
C LEU A 148 -19.59 -10.22 -17.79
N SER A 149 -20.23 -9.13 -17.34
CA SER A 149 -21.69 -9.02 -17.37
C SER A 149 -22.25 -8.99 -18.80
N ILE A 150 -21.60 -8.26 -19.70
CA ILE A 150 -22.03 -8.20 -21.10
C ILE A 150 -21.69 -9.48 -21.85
N TRP A 151 -20.49 -10.01 -21.67
CA TRP A 151 -20.12 -11.29 -22.27
C TRP A 151 -21.06 -12.41 -21.81
N GLY A 152 -21.35 -12.49 -20.50
CA GLY A 152 -22.22 -13.53 -19.95
C GLY A 152 -23.68 -13.43 -20.38
N LEU A 153 -24.19 -12.22 -20.67
CA LEU A 153 -25.58 -12.02 -21.09
C LEU A 153 -25.74 -12.13 -22.61
N TYR A 154 -24.90 -11.45 -23.38
CA TYR A 154 -25.10 -11.30 -24.83
C TYR A 154 -24.16 -12.17 -25.67
N HIS A 155 -23.00 -12.59 -25.14
CA HIS A 155 -21.98 -13.36 -25.87
C HIS A 155 -21.49 -12.71 -27.17
N GLU A 156 -21.69 -11.39 -27.31
CA GLU A 156 -21.36 -10.64 -28.52
C GLU A 156 -19.89 -10.18 -28.54
N PHE A 157 -19.19 -10.24 -27.40
CA PHE A 157 -17.75 -10.04 -27.31
C PHE A 157 -17.00 -11.37 -27.41
N PHE A 158 -15.82 -11.35 -28.04
CA PHE A 158 -14.91 -12.49 -27.97
C PHE A 158 -14.46 -12.71 -26.51
N PHE A 159 -14.61 -13.93 -26.01
CA PHE A 159 -14.09 -14.30 -24.68
C PHE A 159 -12.60 -13.96 -24.53
N LEU A 160 -11.81 -14.12 -25.60
CA LEU A 160 -10.39 -13.79 -25.61
C LEU A 160 -10.12 -12.30 -25.29
N PHE A 161 -10.98 -11.39 -25.74
CA PHE A 161 -10.87 -9.98 -25.41
C PHE A 161 -11.09 -9.73 -23.91
N VAL A 162 -12.12 -10.35 -23.34
CA VAL A 162 -12.40 -10.28 -21.88
C VAL A 162 -11.26 -10.87 -21.07
N LEU A 163 -10.71 -12.02 -21.51
CA LEU A 163 -9.59 -12.69 -20.86
C LEU A 163 -8.33 -11.82 -20.87
N ILE A 164 -7.95 -11.28 -22.02
CA ILE A 164 -6.76 -10.41 -22.14
C ILE A 164 -6.95 -9.15 -21.29
N THR A 165 -8.13 -8.53 -21.34
CA THR A 165 -8.46 -7.36 -20.50
C THR A 165 -8.35 -7.69 -19.02
N GLY A 166 -8.86 -8.85 -18.61
CA GLY A 166 -8.73 -9.35 -17.24
C GLY A 166 -7.28 -9.53 -16.81
N ILE A 167 -6.43 -10.15 -17.65
CA ILE A 167 -4.99 -10.31 -17.34
C ILE A 167 -4.31 -8.94 -17.20
N LEU A 168 -4.59 -8.02 -18.13
CA LEU A 168 -4.00 -6.66 -18.12
C LEU A 168 -4.42 -5.84 -16.90
N ILE A 169 -5.63 -6.01 -16.39
CA ILE A 169 -6.10 -5.37 -15.16
C ILE A 169 -5.52 -6.05 -13.92
N LEU A 170 -5.59 -7.39 -13.86
CA LEU A 170 -5.22 -8.16 -12.68
C LEU A 170 -3.72 -8.04 -12.40
N TRP A 171 -2.85 -8.10 -13.42
CA TRP A 171 -1.41 -8.06 -13.22
C TRP A 171 -0.95 -6.86 -12.36
N PRO A 172 -1.20 -5.59 -12.74
CA PRO A 172 -0.88 -4.45 -11.89
C PRO A 172 -1.63 -4.46 -10.55
N LEU A 173 -2.90 -4.87 -10.52
CA LEU A 173 -3.68 -4.90 -9.27
C LEU A 173 -3.08 -5.83 -8.23
N LEU A 174 -2.55 -7.00 -8.62
CA LEU A 174 -1.90 -7.93 -7.69
C LEU A 174 -0.67 -7.31 -7.02
N SER A 175 0.08 -6.47 -7.73
CA SER A 175 1.16 -5.70 -7.10
C SER A 175 0.63 -4.69 -6.08
N TYR A 176 -0.41 -3.92 -6.46
CA TYR A 176 -0.96 -2.89 -5.58
C TYR A 176 -1.74 -3.43 -4.40
N TRP A 177 -2.37 -4.60 -4.49
CA TRP A 177 -3.07 -5.22 -3.36
C TRP A 177 -2.11 -5.76 -2.31
N ASN A 178 -0.85 -6.01 -2.68
CA ASN A 178 0.24 -6.40 -1.79
C ASN A 178 1.21 -5.24 -1.46
N ASP A 179 0.76 -3.99 -1.58
CA ASP A 179 1.55 -2.79 -1.22
C ASP A 179 2.89 -2.64 -1.98
N ARG A 180 2.99 -3.23 -3.17
CA ARG A 180 4.16 -3.13 -4.05
C ARG A 180 3.96 -2.06 -5.13
N LYS A 181 5.07 -1.49 -5.58
CA LYS A 181 5.12 -0.58 -6.73
C LYS A 181 5.03 -1.38 -8.02
N PHE A 182 4.33 -0.87 -9.03
CA PHE A 182 4.29 -1.44 -10.37
C PHE A 182 4.98 -0.46 -11.33
N PHE A 183 6.03 -0.90 -12.04
CA PHE A 183 6.88 -0.01 -12.86
C PHE A 183 7.32 1.28 -12.14
N SER A 184 7.75 1.17 -10.88
CA SER A 184 8.16 2.30 -10.02
C SER A 184 7.06 3.29 -9.64
N ILE A 185 5.81 3.06 -10.06
CA ILE A 185 4.65 3.89 -9.69
C ILE A 185 4.08 3.35 -8.38
N SER A 186 4.09 4.17 -7.33
CA SER A 186 3.34 3.91 -6.09
C SER A 186 1.97 4.57 -6.15
N VAL A 187 0.93 3.82 -5.79
CA VAL A 187 -0.45 4.30 -5.69
C VAL A 187 -0.93 4.06 -4.27
N GLY A 188 -1.46 5.11 -3.63
CA GLY A 188 -1.83 5.10 -2.21
C GLY A 188 -0.71 5.60 -1.29
N PRO A 189 -0.92 5.55 0.04
CA PRO A 189 0.09 5.92 1.00
C PRO A 189 1.20 4.88 0.98
N GLU A 190 2.43 5.31 1.20
CA GLU A 190 3.54 4.38 1.33
C GLU A 190 3.28 3.44 2.50
N PRO A 191 3.57 2.13 2.36
CA PRO A 191 3.44 1.22 3.48
C PRO A 191 4.24 1.80 4.64
N ARG A 192 3.58 1.99 5.79
CA ARG A 192 4.31 2.27 7.02
C ARG A 192 5.26 1.09 7.17
N HIS A 193 6.56 1.35 7.09
CA HIS A 193 7.57 0.37 7.47
C HIS A 193 7.35 0.12 8.97
N THR A 194 6.48 -0.83 9.31
CA THR A 194 6.57 -1.50 10.60
C THR A 194 7.71 -2.47 10.40
N GLU A 195 8.88 -2.11 10.94
CA GLU A 195 9.87 -3.12 11.27
C GLU A 195 9.16 -4.27 11.98
N ASP A 196 9.58 -5.45 11.60
CA ASP A 196 9.19 -6.77 12.11
C ASP A 196 8.60 -6.71 13.53
N TRP A 197 7.36 -7.17 13.69
CA TRP A 197 6.69 -7.38 15.00
C TRP A 197 7.34 -8.56 15.76
N GLY A 198 8.67 -8.58 15.83
CA GLY A 198 9.50 -9.58 16.47
C GLY A 198 10.53 -9.00 17.45
N ASN A 199 10.76 -7.68 17.46
CA ASN A 199 11.56 -7.03 18.50
C ASN A 199 10.67 -6.10 19.33
N SER A 200 10.06 -6.69 20.36
CA SER A 200 9.82 -5.97 21.59
C SER A 200 11.13 -5.35 22.07
N ASP A 201 11.13 -4.05 22.33
CA ASP A 201 11.35 -3.53 23.69
C ASP A 201 11.59 -2.02 23.62
N TYR A 202 10.69 -1.29 24.30
CA TYR A 202 10.90 -0.01 24.99
C TYR A 202 11.93 0.96 24.38
N ASP A 203 11.46 2.01 23.69
CA ASP A 203 11.91 3.41 23.87
C ASP A 203 11.37 4.31 22.75
N GLU A 204 10.22 4.96 22.97
CA GLU A 204 9.97 6.34 22.52
C GLU A 204 8.62 6.81 23.08
N PHE A 205 8.66 7.25 24.34
CA PHE A 205 7.56 7.96 25.00
C PHE A 205 8.10 9.24 25.63
N GLU A 206 8.82 10.06 24.87
CA GLU A 206 9.18 11.45 25.19
C GLU A 206 9.24 12.16 23.82
N ASP A 207 8.56 13.25 23.49
CA ASP A 207 8.40 14.50 24.21
C ASP A 207 7.35 15.34 23.43
N TYR A 208 6.16 15.54 23.99
CA TYR A 208 5.24 16.60 23.53
C TYR A 208 5.19 17.67 24.62
N GLY A 209 6.34 18.34 24.81
CA GLY A 209 6.48 19.57 25.59
C GLY A 209 5.74 20.74 24.94
N ASN A 210 4.87 21.35 25.72
CA ASN A 210 4.15 22.58 25.44
C ASN A 210 5.10 23.75 25.17
N ASP A 211 5.00 24.40 24.01
CA ASP A 211 5.53 25.75 23.81
C ASP A 211 4.44 26.70 23.28
N PHE A 212 3.78 27.37 24.23
CA PHE A 212 3.01 28.59 24.03
C PHE A 212 3.37 29.54 25.19
N ALA A 213 4.30 30.47 24.95
CA ALA A 213 4.34 31.84 25.52
C ALA A 213 5.71 32.51 25.30
N ASP A 214 5.80 33.37 24.27
CA ASP A 214 6.02 34.82 24.40
C ASP A 214 7.22 35.39 25.23
N THR A 215 8.10 36.10 24.49
CA THR A 215 8.58 37.50 24.72
C THR A 215 10.04 37.77 25.19
N GLU A 216 10.80 38.37 24.26
CA GLU A 216 11.79 39.48 24.34
C GLU A 216 13.18 39.43 25.04
N GLU A 217 14.15 39.97 24.28
CA GLU A 217 15.31 40.83 24.63
C GLU A 217 16.62 40.26 25.27
N SER A 218 17.61 40.05 24.38
CA SER A 218 19.06 40.42 24.37
C SER A 218 20.03 40.28 25.60
N PRO A 219 21.35 39.98 25.35
CA PRO A 219 22.42 39.66 26.33
C PRO A 219 23.24 40.93 26.75
N PRO A 220 24.34 40.95 27.60
CA PRO A 220 25.41 39.95 27.82
C PRO A 220 26.16 39.92 29.20
N ALA A 221 27.24 39.10 29.29
CA ALA A 221 28.56 39.35 29.93
C ALA A 221 29.09 38.43 31.07
N LYS A 222 30.21 37.74 30.73
CA LYS A 222 31.44 37.37 31.49
C LYS A 222 31.46 37.44 33.04
N SER A 223 31.89 36.36 33.69
CA SER A 223 33.17 36.24 34.46
C SER A 223 33.26 34.95 35.31
N SER A 224 34.39 34.25 35.20
CA SER A 224 34.99 33.41 36.28
C SER A 224 36.01 34.30 37.04
N PRO A 225 36.63 33.93 38.20
CA PRO A 225 36.74 32.61 38.86
C PRO A 225 36.81 32.58 40.44
N LYS A 226 37.03 31.36 40.98
CA LYS A 226 37.75 30.96 42.23
C LYS A 226 37.03 30.74 43.60
N THR A 227 36.97 29.44 43.97
CA THR A 227 37.61 28.75 45.13
C THR A 227 37.11 28.91 46.58
N ASN A 228 36.72 27.78 47.20
CA ASN A 228 37.06 27.25 48.56
C ASN A 228 36.10 26.07 48.86
N GLN A 229 36.39 24.97 49.55
CA GLN A 229 37.58 24.42 50.21
C GLN A 229 37.27 22.94 50.61
N ASN A 230 38.29 22.08 50.54
CA ASN A 230 38.67 20.98 51.46
C ASN A 230 37.76 19.78 51.80
N THR A 231 38.23 18.58 51.41
CA THR A 231 38.70 17.44 52.25
C THR A 231 39.22 16.33 51.30
N ASP A 232 40.51 16.14 51.04
CA ASP A 232 41.62 15.60 51.85
C ASP A 232 41.44 14.11 52.24
N TRP A 233 41.93 13.20 51.38
CA TRP A 233 42.27 11.79 51.62
C TRP A 233 43.31 11.32 50.57
N ASP A 234 44.47 12.00 50.54
CA ASP A 234 45.69 11.45 49.96
C ASP A 234 46.41 10.66 51.05
N ASP A 235 46.42 9.32 50.95
CA ASP A 235 47.45 8.43 51.51
C ASP A 235 47.11 6.96 51.17
N PHE A 236 47.49 6.50 49.97
CA PHE A 236 48.07 5.16 49.84
C PHE A 236 48.96 5.04 48.60
N ASP A 237 50.25 5.03 48.91
CA ASP A 237 51.41 4.85 48.04
C ASP A 237 51.51 3.39 47.57
N GLY A 238 51.89 3.16 46.31
CA GLY A 238 52.04 1.80 45.78
C GLY A 238 52.04 1.70 44.27
N GLY A 239 53.00 2.37 43.61
CA GLY A 239 53.30 2.08 42.20
C GLY A 239 53.85 0.67 42.00
N LEU A 240 53.56 0.10 40.83
CA LEU A 240 54.50 -0.66 39.97
C LEU A 240 53.73 -1.39 38.86
N GLY A 241 54.22 -1.23 37.63
CA GLY A 241 54.17 -2.29 36.62
C GLY A 241 53.21 -2.05 35.47
N ASP A 242 53.71 -1.31 34.47
CA ASP A 242 53.41 -1.58 33.07
C ASP A 242 53.60 -3.08 32.79
N ASP A 243 52.58 -3.71 32.20
CA ASP A 243 52.68 -4.54 31.00
C ASP A 243 51.41 -5.39 30.84
N ALA A 244 50.75 -5.21 29.69
CA ALA A 244 49.63 -6.03 29.29
C ALA A 244 50.14 -7.45 28.91
N PRO A 245 49.50 -8.53 29.38
CA PRO A 245 49.97 -9.88 29.07
C PRO A 245 49.82 -10.19 27.57
N SER A 246 50.93 -10.58 26.93
CA SER A 246 51.00 -11.02 25.54
C SER A 246 50.52 -12.46 25.35
N LEU A 247 49.94 -12.72 24.18
CA LEU A 247 49.19 -13.92 23.77
C LEU A 247 50.03 -15.20 23.53
N ASP A 248 51.30 -15.24 23.93
CA ASP A 248 52.23 -16.33 23.60
C ASP A 248 52.55 -17.28 24.79
N ASP A 249 51.91 -17.09 25.96
CA ASP A 249 52.13 -17.92 27.16
C ASP A 249 51.27 -19.20 27.24
N PHE A 250 50.69 -19.65 26.11
CA PHE A 250 49.91 -20.88 26.04
C PHE A 250 50.47 -21.87 25.01
N GLU A 251 51.72 -22.31 25.18
CA GLU A 251 52.19 -23.59 24.62
C GLU A 251 53.00 -24.40 25.66
N ASP A 252 52.39 -25.52 26.09
CA ASP A 252 52.95 -26.84 26.47
C ASP A 252 53.86 -26.97 27.72
N PRO A 253 54.02 -28.18 28.36
CA PRO A 253 53.90 -29.53 27.76
C PRO A 253 53.30 -30.67 28.63
N LYS A 254 52.76 -31.71 27.98
CA LYS A 254 53.16 -33.14 28.12
C LYS A 254 52.35 -34.10 27.25
#